data_AF-A0A3D8GXQ9-F1
#
_entry.id   AF-A0A3D8GXQ9-F1
#
_cell.length_a   1.000
_cell.length_b   1.000
_cell.length_c   1.000
_cell.angle_alpha   90.00
_cell.angle_beta   90.00
_cell.angle_gamma   90.00
#
_symmetry.space_group_name_H-M   'P 1'
#
loop_
_entity.id
_entity.type
_entity.pdbx_description
1 polymer ?
#
loop_
_entity_poly.entity_id
_entity_poly.type
_entity_poly.pdbx_seq_one_letter_code
_entity_poly.pdbx_strand_id
1 'polypeptide(L)'
;MVWATVMRKVKAGLLTILLSSIAVWFYFYKEMDIAVMSMVLLVFAAAIMTYGLAAASFAEYISSKLSSKKMALLARFLMHTLFGLILINGEFLVVYSLGASLIYFCVDEILRARENHVAQHDLIGE
;
A
#
# COMPACT_ATOMS: atom_id res chain seq x y z
N MET A 1 13.80 15.82 3.25
CA MET A 1 12.34 15.64 3.39
C MET A 1 11.77 14.67 2.34
N VAL A 2 11.94 14.92 1.03
CA VAL A 2 11.41 14.04 -0.05
C VAL A 2 11.94 12.60 0.03
N TRP A 3 13.23 12.40 0.31
CA TRP A 3 13.84 11.08 0.40
C TRP A 3 13.24 10.21 1.52
N ALA A 4 12.91 10.81 2.67
CA ALA A 4 12.26 10.11 3.78
C ALA A 4 10.85 9.63 3.40
N THR A 5 10.07 10.49 2.74
CA THR A 5 8.74 10.14 2.23
C THR A 5 8.79 9.01 1.21
N VAL A 6 9.74 9.05 0.28
CA VAL A 6 9.93 7.98 -0.72
C VAL A 6 10.33 6.67 -0.03
N MET A 7 11.29 6.71 0.90
CA MET A 7 11.73 5.53 1.63
C MET A 7 10.61 4.90 2.49
N ARG A 8 9.74 5.72 3.10
CA ARG A 8 8.55 5.23 3.82
C ARG A 8 7.62 4.46 2.89
N LYS A 9 7.33 5.01 1.70
CA LYS A 9 6.46 4.34 0.72
C LYS A 9 7.08 3.05 0.22
N VAL A 10 8.38 3.03 -0.08
CA VAL A 10 9.09 1.80 -0.49
C VAL A 10 9.00 0.73 0.61
N LYS A 11 9.19 1.10 1.88
CA LYS A 11 9.00 0.17 3.01
C LYS A 11 7.56 -0.34 3.10
N ALA A 12 6.57 0.52 2.89
CA ALA A 12 5.17 0.13 2.86
C ALA A 12 4.88 -0.87 1.72
N GLY A 13 5.41 -0.63 0.53
CA GLY A 13 5.32 -1.53 -0.61
C GLY A 13 5.94 -2.89 -0.34
N LEU A 14 7.16 -2.93 0.20
CA LEU A 14 7.83 -4.18 0.55
C LEU A 14 7.04 -5.00 1.58
N LEU A 15 6.50 -4.36 2.62
CA LEU A 15 5.69 -5.05 3.62
C LEU A 15 4.36 -5.53 3.04
N THR A 16 3.76 -4.75 2.14
CA THR A 16 2.52 -5.12 1.43
C THR A 16 2.73 -6.34 0.56
N ILE A 17 3.86 -6.43 -0.16
CA ILE A 17 4.19 -7.61 -0.97
C ILE A 17 4.24 -8.84 -0.08
N LEU A 18 4.92 -8.79 1.06
CA LEU A 18 5.02 -9.93 1.98
C LEU A 18 3.64 -10.33 2.53
N LEU A 19 2.88 -9.38 3.06
CA LEU A 19 1.57 -9.64 3.66
C LEU A 19 0.55 -10.17 2.63
N SER A 20 0.49 -9.55 1.44
CA SER A 20 -0.40 -9.97 0.37
C SER A 20 0.00 -11.33 -0.22
N SER A 21 1.31 -11.60 -0.36
CA SER A 21 1.81 -12.89 -0.83
C SER A 21 1.46 -14.02 0.13
N ILE A 22 1.61 -13.78 1.44
CA ILE A 22 1.21 -14.75 2.47
C ILE A 22 -0.30 -15.01 2.40
N ALA A 23 -1.12 -13.96 2.25
CA ALA A 23 -2.57 -14.10 2.16
C ALA A 23 -3.01 -14.95 0.97
N VAL A 24 -2.45 -14.71 -0.22
CA VAL A 24 -2.73 -15.53 -1.42
C VAL A 24 -2.21 -16.94 -1.29
N TRP A 25 -1.00 -17.10 -0.75
CA TRP A 25 -0.43 -18.42 -0.52
C TRP A 25 -1.39 -19.26 0.31
N PHE A 26 -1.85 -18.78 1.47
CA PHE A 26 -2.78 -19.54 2.31
C PHE A 26 -4.11 -19.86 1.62
N TYR A 27 -4.64 -18.95 0.81
CA TYR A 27 -5.93 -19.14 0.15
C TYR A 27 -5.86 -20.18 -0.98
N PHE A 28 -4.79 -20.17 -1.79
CA PHE A 28 -4.70 -20.98 -3.01
C PHE A 28 -3.69 -22.12 -2.95
N TYR A 29 -3.00 -22.36 -1.82
CA TYR A 29 -1.93 -23.39 -1.73
C TYR A 29 -2.41 -24.80 -2.11
N LYS A 30 -3.70 -25.10 -1.94
CA LYS A 30 -4.28 -26.42 -2.24
C LYS A 30 -4.74 -26.58 -3.69
N GLU A 31 -4.94 -25.47 -4.41
CA GLU A 31 -5.62 -25.48 -5.72
C GLU A 31 -4.66 -25.22 -6.89
N MET A 32 -3.45 -24.72 -6.64
CA MET A 32 -2.51 -24.32 -7.68
C MET A 32 -1.09 -24.88 -7.47
N ASP A 33 -0.42 -25.14 -8.58
CA ASP A 33 1.01 -25.47 -8.61
C ASP A 33 1.85 -24.30 -8.08
N ILE A 34 2.89 -24.63 -7.29
CA ILE A 34 3.82 -23.69 -6.67
C ILE A 34 4.49 -22.78 -7.72
N ALA A 35 4.80 -23.30 -8.92
CA ALA A 35 5.44 -22.52 -9.98
C ALA A 35 4.51 -21.43 -10.52
N VAL A 36 3.22 -21.77 -10.75
CA VAL A 36 2.21 -20.81 -11.23
C VAL A 36 1.92 -19.78 -10.15
N MET A 37 1.81 -20.21 -8.89
CA MET A 37 1.65 -19.32 -7.74
C MET A 37 2.78 -18.28 -7.67
N SER A 38 4.02 -18.73 -7.80
CA SER A 38 5.20 -17.86 -7.72
C SER A 38 5.25 -16.83 -8.84
N MET A 39 4.87 -17.19 -10.08
CA MET A 39 4.77 -16.24 -11.19
C MET A 39 3.70 -15.18 -10.94
N VAL A 40 2.51 -15.59 -10.49
CA VAL A 40 1.41 -14.67 -10.19
C VAL A 40 1.83 -13.68 -9.10
N LEU A 41 2.44 -14.18 -8.02
CA LEU A 41 2.95 -13.34 -6.93
C LEU A 41 4.02 -12.36 -7.41
N LEU A 42 4.93 -12.77 -8.30
CA LEU A 42 5.97 -11.91 -8.84
C LEU A 42 5.38 -10.75 -9.67
N VAL A 43 4.41 -11.04 -10.54
CA VAL A 43 3.71 -10.02 -11.34
C VAL A 43 3.01 -9.02 -10.43
N PHE A 44 2.33 -9.52 -9.39
CA PHE A 44 1.67 -8.67 -8.42
C PHE A 44 2.64 -7.86 -7.55
N ALA A 45 3.80 -8.42 -7.19
CA ALA A 45 4.84 -7.68 -6.50
C ALA A 45 5.35 -6.50 -7.33
N ALA A 46 5.59 -6.72 -8.63
CA ALA A 46 5.93 -5.66 -9.56
C ALA A 46 4.82 -4.61 -9.67
N ALA A 47 3.55 -5.04 -9.71
CA ALA A 47 2.40 -4.14 -9.75
C ALA A 47 2.29 -3.28 -8.49
N ILE A 48 2.46 -3.87 -7.30
CA ILE A 48 2.44 -3.16 -6.01
C ILE A 48 3.56 -2.12 -5.95
N MET A 49 4.78 -2.48 -6.37
CA MET A 49 5.93 -1.56 -6.32
C MET A 49 5.83 -0.41 -7.32
N THR A 50 5.16 -0.61 -8.45
CA THR A 50 5.00 0.41 -9.48
C THR A 50 3.72 1.21 -9.25
N TYR A 51 2.56 0.57 -9.40
CA TYR A 51 1.25 1.21 -9.27
C TYR A 51 0.94 1.62 -7.83
N GLY A 52 1.26 0.78 -6.84
CA GLY A 52 1.04 1.13 -5.43
C GLY A 52 1.86 2.34 -5.00
N LEU A 53 3.12 2.43 -5.43
CA LEU A 53 3.98 3.59 -5.17
C LEU A 53 3.46 4.86 -5.87
N ALA A 54 3.04 4.75 -7.13
CA ALA A 54 2.45 5.86 -7.88
C ALA A 54 1.15 6.35 -7.22
N ALA A 55 0.26 5.41 -6.86
CA ALA A 55 -1.00 5.69 -6.17
C ALA A 55 -0.75 6.39 -4.83
N ALA A 56 0.15 5.86 -4.01
CA ALA A 56 0.49 6.46 -2.73
C ALA A 56 1.10 7.86 -2.89
N SER A 57 1.93 8.08 -3.90
CA SER A 57 2.54 9.40 -4.16
C SER A 57 1.52 10.42 -4.61
N PHE A 58 0.62 10.03 -5.52
CA PHE A 58 -0.46 10.89 -5.98
C PHE A 58 -1.49 11.17 -4.90
N ALA A 59 -1.81 10.17 -4.07
CA ALA A 59 -2.67 10.30 -2.91
C ALA A 59 -2.09 11.32 -1.91
N GLU A 60 -0.77 11.28 -1.66
CA GLU A 60 -0.10 12.25 -0.80
C GLU A 60 -0.11 13.66 -1.39
N TYR A 61 0.12 13.78 -2.71
CA TYR A 61 0.00 15.05 -3.42
C TYR A 61 -1.38 15.69 -3.27
N ILE A 62 -2.45 14.94 -3.52
CA ILE A 62 -3.83 15.43 -3.32
C ILE A 62 -4.06 15.79 -1.84
N SER A 63 -3.63 14.94 -0.92
CA SER A 63 -3.82 15.18 0.51
C SER A 63 -3.13 16.44 1.02
N SER A 64 -2.00 16.82 0.43
CA SER A 64 -1.24 18.02 0.78
C SER A 64 -1.97 19.32 0.43
N LYS A 65 -2.94 19.25 -0.51
CA LYS A 65 -3.78 20.38 -0.91
C LYS A 65 -5.01 20.54 -0.03
N LEU A 66 -5.28 19.60 0.88
CA LEU A 66 -6.45 19.61 1.75
C LEU A 66 -6.09 20.18 3.13
N SER A 67 -6.88 21.15 3.61
CA SER A 67 -6.66 21.80 4.90
C SER A 67 -7.05 20.92 6.11
N SER A 68 -7.98 19.99 5.92
CA SER A 68 -8.48 19.12 6.98
C SER A 68 -7.77 17.77 7.00
N LYS A 69 -7.19 17.41 8.16
CA LYS A 69 -6.56 16.10 8.38
C LYS A 69 -7.50 14.92 8.07
N LYS A 70 -8.79 15.05 8.39
CA LYS A 70 -9.80 14.02 8.11
C LYS A 70 -10.05 13.86 6.61
N MET A 71 -10.17 14.98 5.89
CA MET A 71 -10.34 14.96 4.42
C MET A 71 -9.08 14.43 3.72
N ALA A 72 -7.89 14.78 4.22
CA ALA A 72 -6.62 14.27 3.72
C ALA A 72 -6.50 12.75 3.87
N LEU A 73 -7.00 12.17 4.97
CA LEU A 73 -7.07 10.72 5.14
C LEU A 73 -8.09 10.09 4.20
N LEU A 74 -9.30 10.66 4.13
CA LEU A 74 -10.35 10.15 3.25
C LEU A 74 -9.93 10.17 1.77
N ALA A 75 -9.29 11.26 1.31
CA ALA A 75 -8.79 11.35 -0.05
C ALA A 75 -7.76 10.24 -0.34
N ARG A 76 -6.83 9.98 0.60
CA ARG A 76 -5.82 8.93 0.41
C ARG A 76 -6.43 7.53 0.41
N PHE A 77 -7.41 7.30 1.27
CA PHE A 77 -8.19 6.07 1.28
C PHE A 77 -8.92 5.87 -0.05
N LEU A 78 -9.68 6.88 -0.51
CA LEU A 78 -10.39 6.82 -1.79
C LEU A 78 -9.46 6.56 -2.96
N MET A 79 -8.29 7.20 -3.00
CA MET A 79 -7.30 6.95 -4.04
C MET A 79 -6.85 5.48 -4.07
N HIS A 80 -6.50 4.90 -2.91
CA HIS A 80 -6.10 3.48 -2.85
C HIS A 80 -7.25 2.56 -3.23
N THR A 81 -8.48 2.86 -2.83
CA THR A 81 -9.66 2.08 -3.24
C THR A 81 -9.88 2.15 -4.75
N LEU A 82 -9.81 3.34 -5.37
CA LEU A 82 -9.94 3.49 -6.82
C LEU A 82 -8.85 2.73 -7.59
N PHE A 83 -7.60 2.80 -7.12
CA PHE A 83 -6.49 2.05 -7.73
C PHE A 83 -6.59 0.54 -7.51
N GLY A 84 -7.07 0.09 -6.35
CA GLY A 84 -7.29 -1.33 -6.06
C GLY A 84 -8.45 -1.93 -6.86
N LEU A 85 -9.38 -1.09 -7.33
CA LEU A 85 -10.48 -1.50 -8.19
C LEU A 85 -10.10 -1.52 -9.68
N ILE A 86 -8.88 -1.16 -10.09
CA ILE A 86 -8.54 -1.00 -11.52
C ILE A 86 -8.54 -2.35 -12.27
N LEU A 87 -8.30 -3.45 -11.57
CA LEU A 87 -8.25 -4.80 -12.13
C LEU A 87 -9.62 -5.49 -12.07
N ILE A 88 -10.64 -4.88 -12.68
CA ILE A 88 -12.05 -5.32 -12.66
C ILE A 88 -12.27 -6.63 -13.43
N ASN A 89 -11.33 -7.04 -14.28
CA ASN A 89 -11.50 -8.13 -15.24
C ASN A 89 -11.51 -9.55 -14.64
N GLY A 90 -11.53 -9.71 -13.31
CA GLY A 90 -11.77 -11.01 -12.68
C GLY A 90 -11.95 -10.89 -11.16
N GLU A 91 -12.90 -11.63 -10.58
CA GLU A 91 -13.20 -11.58 -9.14
C GLU A 91 -11.95 -11.79 -8.27
N PHE A 92 -11.10 -12.77 -8.62
CA PHE A 92 -9.84 -13.01 -7.93
C PHE A 92 -8.89 -11.81 -8.00
N LEU A 93 -8.74 -11.21 -9.19
CA LEU A 93 -7.86 -10.06 -9.38
C LEU A 93 -8.37 -8.82 -8.64
N VAL A 94 -9.69 -8.61 -8.59
CA VAL A 94 -10.29 -7.50 -7.84
C VAL A 94 -10.05 -7.68 -6.35
N VAL A 95 -10.36 -8.85 -5.79
CA VAL A 95 -10.21 -9.10 -4.36
C VAL A 95 -8.74 -8.98 -3.94
N TYR A 96 -7.84 -9.53 -4.73
CA TYR A 96 -6.42 -9.45 -4.43
C TYR A 96 -5.86 -8.03 -4.60
N SER A 97 -6.18 -7.35 -5.71
CA SER A 97 -5.68 -6.00 -5.98
C SER A 97 -6.22 -4.98 -4.98
N LEU A 98 -7.51 -5.05 -4.66
CA LEU A 98 -8.13 -4.21 -3.65
C LEU A 98 -7.55 -4.52 -2.26
N GLY A 99 -7.42 -5.81 -1.92
CA GLY A 99 -6.81 -6.24 -0.67
C GLY A 99 -5.38 -5.71 -0.52
N ALA A 100 -4.53 -5.90 -1.53
CA ALA A 100 -3.17 -5.40 -1.53
C ALA A 100 -3.10 -3.87 -1.44
N SER A 101 -3.97 -3.15 -2.16
CA SER A 101 -4.03 -1.69 -2.12
C SER A 101 -4.44 -1.17 -0.74
N LEU A 102 -5.42 -1.81 -0.09
CA LEU A 102 -5.85 -1.46 1.27
C LEU A 102 -4.78 -1.80 2.31
N ILE A 103 -4.09 -2.95 2.17
CA ILE A 103 -2.94 -3.29 3.01
C ILE A 103 -1.86 -2.21 2.85
N TYR A 104 -1.54 -1.80 1.62
CA TYR A 104 -0.58 -0.73 1.36
C TYR A 104 -0.97 0.55 2.07
N PHE A 105 -2.23 0.99 1.92
CA PHE A 105 -2.75 2.17 2.58
C PHE A 105 -2.57 2.10 4.11
N CYS A 106 -2.98 0.98 4.73
CA CYS A 106 -2.85 0.77 6.16
C CYS A 106 -1.40 0.82 6.63
N VAL A 107 -0.49 0.13 5.94
CA VAL A 107 0.94 0.14 6.27
C VAL A 107 1.53 1.54 6.11
N ASP A 108 1.21 2.23 5.01
CA ASP A 108 1.71 3.59 4.74
C ASP A 108 1.26 4.57 5.83
N GLU A 109 0.00 4.48 6.28
CA GLU A 109 -0.53 5.33 7.36
C GLU A 109 0.08 5.01 8.72
N ILE A 110 0.25 3.72 9.06
CA ILE A 110 0.89 3.30 10.31
C ILE A 110 2.33 3.80 10.37
N LEU A 111 3.10 3.64 9.29
CA LEU A 111 4.47 4.15 9.22
C LEU A 111 4.51 5.67 9.32
N ARG A 112 3.55 6.38 8.71
CA ARG A 112 3.45 7.84 8.79
C ARG A 112 3.12 8.31 10.21
N ALA A 113 2.19 7.64 10.89
CA ALA A 113 1.84 7.92 12.27
C ALA A 113 3.04 7.72 13.21
N ARG A 114 3.81 6.65 12.99
CA ARG A 114 5.04 6.37 13.74
C ARG A 114 6.10 7.45 13.53
N GLU A 115 6.36 7.86 12.29
CA GLU A 115 7.32 8.93 11.99
C GLU A 115 6.93 10.26 12.65
N ASN A 116 5.65 10.62 12.62
CA ASN A 116 5.17 11.83 13.29
C ASN A 116 5.32 11.77 14.81
N HIS A 117 5.09 10.60 15.41
CA HIS A 117 5.26 10.40 16.86
C HIS A 117 6.72 10.47 17.29
N VAL A 118 7.64 9.89 16.50
CA VAL A 118 9.09 9.97 16.78
C VAL A 118 9.58 11.41 16.66
N ALA A 119 9.21 12.11 15.59
CA ALA A 119 9.56 13.51 15.40
C ALA A 119 9.06 14.41 16.54
N GLN A 120 7.87 14.12 17.10
CA GLN A 120 7.33 14.85 18.24
C GLN A 120 8.08 14.54 19.55
N HIS A 121 8.57 13.31 19.74
CA HIS A 121 9.34 12.94 20.93
C HIS A 121 10.74 13.57 20.93
N ASP A 122 11.40 13.62 19.77
CA ASP A 122 12.72 14.25 19.64
C ASP A 122 12.67 15.77 19.92
N LEU A 123 11.54 16.43 19.62
CA LEU A 123 11.33 17.86 19.91
C LEU A 123 11.03 18.19 21.37
N ILE A 124 10.64 17.20 22.19
CA ILE A 124 10.32 17.39 23.62
C ILE A 124 11.49 16.93 24.52
N GLY A 125 12.44 16.17 23.95
CA GLY A 125 13.63 15.67 24.64
C GLY A 125 14.84 16.62 24.64
N GLU A 126 14.72 17.80 24.00
CA GLU A 126 15.66 18.94 24.10
C GLU A 126 15.08 20.03 25.02
#